data_AF-A0A2A2Y620-F1
#
_entry.id   AF-A0A2A2Y620-F1
#
_cell.length_a   1.000
_cell.length_b   1.000
_cell.length_c   1.000
_cell.angle_alpha   90.00
_cell.angle_beta   90.00
_cell.angle_gamma   90.00
#
_symmetry.space_group_name_H-M   'P 1'
#
loop_
_entity.id
_entity.type
_entity.pdbx_description
1 polymer ?
#
loop_
_entity_poly.entity_id
_entity_poly.type
_entity_poly.pdbx_seq_one_letter_code
_entity_poly.pdbx_strand_id
1 'polypeptide(L)'
;MTTNRMPSRLCRRTRKGYLLLEVVLAMAVFSLAATGFTLALQKAADASDMAAREMQITRILSSALDEALAVPVLEEGEAVMELEERQVDIQTLYERIEEMENQDGQLLQDMWRITVTAFYVQDGAEIKRSAVTWRYGRLYQP
;
A
#
# COMPACT_ATOMS: atom_id res chain seq x y z
N MET A 1 -62.42 51.26 -31.33
CA MET A 1 -62.55 49.95 -32.01
C MET A 1 -61.17 49.38 -32.25
N THR A 2 -61.04 48.09 -31.94
CA THR A 2 -59.82 47.30 -31.71
C THR A 2 -59.22 46.66 -32.96
N THR A 3 -57.89 46.63 -33.07
CA THR A 3 -57.07 45.52 -33.62
C THR A 3 -55.67 45.68 -32.98
N ASN A 4 -55.06 44.84 -32.14
CA ASN A 4 -54.89 43.37 -32.03
C ASN A 4 -54.14 42.72 -33.22
N ARG A 5 -52.80 42.57 -33.13
CA ARG A 5 -52.11 41.30 -32.83
C ARG A 5 -50.57 41.38 -32.92
N MET A 6 -49.96 40.62 -32.01
CA MET A 6 -48.55 40.23 -31.81
C MET A 6 -47.89 39.46 -33.00
N PRO A 7 -46.78 38.71 -32.80
CA PRO A 7 -45.40 39.10 -32.56
C PRO A 7 -44.49 38.59 -33.71
N SER A 8 -43.37 39.26 -33.98
CA SER A 8 -42.33 38.71 -34.87
C SER A 8 -41.64 37.52 -34.17
N ARG A 9 -42.08 36.30 -34.48
CA ARG A 9 -41.38 35.07 -34.09
C ARG A 9 -40.03 35.02 -34.81
N LEU A 10 -38.94 35.02 -34.04
CA LEU A 10 -37.61 34.68 -34.53
C LEU A 10 -37.64 33.27 -35.15
N CYS A 11 -37.56 33.19 -36.47
CA CYS A 11 -37.41 31.94 -37.19
C CYS A 11 -35.98 31.43 -36.95
N ARG A 12 -35.80 30.57 -35.95
CA ARG A 12 -34.53 29.88 -35.73
C ARG A 12 -34.41 28.75 -36.76
N ARG A 13 -33.68 29.03 -37.84
CA ARG A 13 -33.38 28.08 -38.93
C ARG A 13 -32.43 27.00 -38.39
N THR A 14 -32.96 25.83 -38.04
CA THR A 14 -32.14 24.67 -37.70
C THR A 14 -31.59 24.05 -38.99
N ARG A 15 -30.26 24.15 -39.19
CA ARG A 15 -29.56 23.53 -40.32
C ARG A 15 -29.51 22.01 -40.08
N LYS A 16 -30.36 21.24 -40.77
CA LYS A 16 -30.45 19.77 -40.68
C LYS A 16 -29.43 19.02 -41.58
N GLY A 17 -28.23 19.57 -41.79
CA GLY A 17 -27.25 19.01 -42.73
C GLY A 17 -26.14 18.14 -42.12
N TYR A 18 -25.99 18.12 -40.80
CA TYR A 18 -24.80 17.57 -40.14
C TYR A 18 -25.08 16.54 -39.03
N LEU A 19 -26.33 16.08 -38.88
CA LEU A 19 -26.71 15.17 -37.79
C LEU A 19 -25.89 13.88 -37.77
N LEU A 20 -25.62 13.29 -38.94
CA LEU A 20 -24.82 12.07 -39.04
C LEU A 20 -23.36 12.32 -38.65
N LEU A 21 -22.78 13.46 -39.08
CA LEU A 21 -21.43 13.86 -38.72
C LEU A 21 -21.32 14.11 -37.20
N GLU A 22 -22.32 14.74 -36.61
CA GLU A 22 -22.36 15.04 -35.17
C GLU A 22 -22.40 13.76 -34.33
N VAL A 23 -23.22 12.79 -34.72
CA VAL A 23 -23.28 11.49 -34.04
C VAL A 23 -21.96 10.73 -34.19
N VAL A 24 -21.38 10.70 -35.39
CA VAL A 24 -20.08 10.03 -35.62
C VAL A 24 -18.96 10.69 -34.81
N LEU A 25 -18.92 12.03 -34.76
CA LEU A 25 -17.95 12.76 -33.96
C LEU A 25 -18.16 12.52 -32.45
N ALA A 26 -19.42 12.56 -31.99
CA ALA A 26 -19.76 12.29 -30.60
C ALA A 26 -19.35 10.87 -30.21
N MET A 27 -19.62 9.88 -31.05
CA MET A 27 -19.18 8.50 -30.83
C MET A 27 -17.66 8.39 -30.80
N ALA A 28 -16.94 9.04 -31.71
CA ALA A 28 -15.48 9.00 -31.74
C ALA A 28 -14.85 9.60 -30.46
N VAL A 29 -15.31 10.78 -30.05
CA VAL A 29 -14.82 11.45 -28.82
C VAL A 29 -15.22 10.64 -27.59
N PHE A 30 -16.44 10.09 -27.56
CA PHE A 30 -16.91 9.26 -26.47
C PHE A 30 -16.08 7.97 -26.33
N SER A 31 -15.78 7.29 -27.43
CA SER A 31 -14.92 6.11 -27.43
C SER A 31 -13.52 6.42 -26.91
N LEU A 32 -12.91 7.52 -27.35
CA LEU A 32 -11.61 7.97 -26.82
C LEU A 32 -11.65 8.23 -25.32
N ALA A 33 -12.70 8.91 -24.84
CA ALA A 33 -12.89 9.18 -23.42
C ALA A 33 -13.10 7.89 -22.62
N ALA A 34 -13.92 6.96 -23.12
CA ALA A 34 -14.19 5.69 -22.48
C ALA A 34 -12.91 4.85 -22.33
N THR A 35 -12.12 4.72 -23.40
CA THR A 35 -10.83 4.00 -23.34
C THR A 35 -9.84 4.66 -22.39
N GLY A 36 -9.75 6.00 -22.41
CA GLY A 36 -8.90 6.75 -21.47
C GLY A 36 -9.31 6.52 -20.01
N PHE A 37 -10.61 6.51 -19.74
CA PHE A 37 -11.14 6.22 -18.41
C PHE A 37 -10.85 4.78 -17.96
N THR A 38 -11.06 3.79 -18.82
CA THR A 38 -10.74 2.39 -18.51
C THR A 38 -9.27 2.21 -18.16
N LEU A 39 -8.36 2.84 -18.92
CA LEU A 39 -6.93 2.78 -18.62
C LEU A 39 -6.58 3.45 -17.29
N ALA A 40 -7.19 4.59 -16.99
CA ALA A 40 -6.99 5.27 -15.72
C ALA A 40 -7.50 4.43 -14.54
N LEU A 41 -8.67 3.78 -14.69
CA LEU A 41 -9.24 2.91 -13.68
C LEU A 41 -8.37 1.68 -13.43
N GLN A 42 -7.84 1.05 -14.49
CA GLN A 42 -6.92 -0.08 -14.35
C GLN A 42 -5.68 0.33 -13.54
N LYS A 43 -5.06 1.46 -13.88
CA LYS A 43 -3.90 1.97 -13.15
C LYS A 43 -4.21 2.29 -11.68
N ALA A 44 -5.40 2.81 -11.41
CA ALA A 44 -5.84 3.07 -10.04
C ALA A 44 -6.06 1.77 -9.25
N ALA A 45 -6.62 0.75 -9.89
CA ALA A 45 -6.79 -0.58 -9.29
C ALA A 45 -5.43 -1.22 -8.98
N ASP A 46 -4.51 -1.24 -9.94
CA ASP A 46 -3.16 -1.78 -9.75
C ASP A 46 -2.44 -1.06 -8.58
N ALA A 47 -2.53 0.27 -8.52
CA ALA A 47 -1.94 1.05 -7.43
C ALA A 47 -2.60 0.76 -6.07
N SER A 48 -3.91 0.55 -6.04
CA SER A 48 -4.65 0.19 -4.83
C SER A 48 -4.24 -1.19 -4.32
N ASP A 49 -4.10 -2.17 -5.22
CA ASP A 49 -3.69 -3.53 -4.87
C ASP A 49 -2.26 -3.55 -4.33
N MET A 50 -1.35 -2.81 -4.97
CA MET A 50 0.02 -2.63 -4.46
C MET A 50 0.03 -2.02 -3.05
N ALA A 51 -0.76 -0.97 -2.81
CA ALA A 51 -0.86 -0.32 -1.51
C ALA A 51 -1.46 -1.25 -0.43
N ALA A 52 -2.49 -2.02 -0.78
CA ALA A 52 -3.10 -2.97 0.13
C ALA A 52 -2.12 -4.07 0.54
N ARG A 53 -1.35 -4.60 -0.41
CA ARG A 53 -0.31 -5.61 -0.15
C ARG A 53 0.78 -5.07 0.76
N GLU A 54 1.23 -3.84 0.52
CA GLU A 54 2.22 -3.15 1.34
C GLU A 54 1.77 -3.01 2.81
N MET A 55 0.52 -2.59 3.02
CA MET A 55 -0.08 -2.50 4.36
C MET A 55 -0.17 -3.87 5.03
N GLN A 56 -0.50 -4.92 4.26
CA GLN A 56 -0.57 -6.28 4.77
C GLN A 56 0.81 -6.78 5.25
N ILE A 57 1.87 -6.60 4.45
CA ILE A 57 3.24 -6.99 4.84
C ILE A 57 3.70 -6.22 6.08
N THR A 58 3.42 -4.92 6.13
CA THR A 58 3.74 -4.09 7.30
C THR A 58 3.05 -4.61 8.57
N ARG A 59 1.77 -4.99 8.47
CA ARG A 59 1.02 -5.57 9.60
C ARG A 59 1.56 -6.94 10.03
N ILE A 60 1.99 -7.77 9.09
CA ILE A 60 2.63 -9.06 9.40
C ILE A 60 3.93 -8.81 10.16
N LEU A 61 4.79 -7.92 9.66
CA LEU A 61 6.05 -7.56 10.31
C LEU A 61 5.83 -6.98 11.71
N SER A 62 4.85 -6.09 11.89
CA SER A 62 4.55 -5.53 13.22
C SER A 62 4.06 -6.62 14.18
N SER A 63 3.19 -7.52 13.72
CA SER A 63 2.69 -8.62 14.54
C SER A 63 3.81 -9.59 14.94
N ALA A 64 4.70 -9.94 14.00
CA ALA A 64 5.84 -10.80 14.28
C ALA A 64 6.85 -10.13 15.22
N LEU A 65 7.01 -8.81 15.11
CA LEU A 65 7.83 -8.03 16.03
C LEU A 65 7.25 -8.03 17.45
N ASP A 66 5.94 -7.81 17.59
CA ASP A 66 5.26 -7.84 18.89
C ASP A 66 5.36 -9.22 19.54
N GLU A 67 5.24 -10.29 18.75
CA GLU A 67 5.42 -11.66 19.21
C GLU A 67 6.87 -11.94 19.66
N ALA A 68 7.86 -11.52 18.87
CA ALA A 68 9.28 -11.63 19.24
C ALA A 68 9.61 -10.83 20.51
N LEU A 69 8.96 -9.68 20.71
CA LEU A 69 9.13 -8.86 21.91
C LEU A 69 8.50 -9.50 23.15
N ALA A 70 7.46 -10.33 23.00
CA ALA A 70 6.78 -11.01 24.10
C ALA A 70 7.57 -12.20 24.68
N VAL A 71 8.67 -12.63 24.04
CA VAL A 71 9.50 -13.75 24.52
C VAL A 71 10.16 -13.41 25.87
N PRO A 72 9.89 -14.15 26.96
CA PRO A 72 10.37 -13.80 28.31
C PRO A 72 11.89 -13.89 28.48
N VAL A 73 12.51 -14.88 27.83
CA VAL A 73 13.96 -15.12 27.89
C VAL A 73 14.48 -15.09 26.46
N LEU A 74 15.37 -14.14 26.17
CA LEU A 74 16.03 -14.07 24.88
C LEU A 74 17.27 -14.96 24.90
N GLU A 75 17.36 -15.81 23.89
CA GLU A 75 18.54 -16.61 23.60
C GLU A 75 19.09 -16.17 22.24
N GLU A 76 20.41 -16.15 22.12
CA GLU A 76 21.06 -15.79 20.87
C GLU A 76 20.82 -16.89 19.85
N GLY A 77 20.32 -16.49 18.67
CA GLY A 77 19.94 -17.45 17.66
C GLY A 77 18.92 -16.92 16.68
N GLU A 78 18.52 -17.82 15.79
CA GLU A 78 17.60 -17.56 14.70
C GLU A 78 16.34 -18.42 14.89
N ALA A 79 15.18 -17.78 14.78
CA ALA A 79 13.88 -18.45 14.77
C ALA A 79 13.21 -18.21 13.42
N VAL A 80 12.87 -19.28 12.71
CA VAL A 80 12.14 -19.22 11.43
C VAL A 80 10.69 -19.66 11.67
N MET A 81 9.75 -18.85 11.20
CA MET A 81 8.33 -19.15 11.18
C MET A 81 7.80 -18.99 9.75
N GLU A 82 7.25 -20.07 9.20
CA GLU A 82 6.60 -20.07 7.90
C GLU A 82 5.10 -19.77 8.09
N LEU A 83 4.59 -18.71 7.46
CA LEU A 83 3.16 -18.42 7.44
C LEU A 83 2.55 -18.97 6.15
N GLU A 84 2.23 -20.26 6.15
CA GLU A 84 1.66 -20.99 5.01
C GLU A 84 0.43 -20.28 4.42
N GLU A 85 -0.42 -19.68 5.26
CA GLU A 85 -1.64 -18.98 4.82
C GLU A 85 -1.37 -17.74 3.96
N ARG A 86 -0.15 -17.18 3.99
CA ARG A 86 0.15 -15.88 3.38
C ARG A 86 1.28 -15.90 2.36
N GLN A 87 1.94 -17.04 2.13
CA GLN A 87 3.13 -17.14 1.27
C GLN A 87 4.21 -16.12 1.67
N VAL A 88 4.38 -15.94 2.98
CA VAL A 88 5.40 -15.06 3.55
C VAL A 88 6.17 -15.87 4.59
N ASP A 89 7.48 -15.94 4.42
CA ASP A 89 8.37 -16.56 5.41
C ASP A 89 8.91 -15.48 6.32
N ILE A 90 8.86 -15.73 7.63
CA ILE A 90 9.33 -14.79 8.64
C ILE A 90 10.54 -15.39 9.36
N GLN A 91 11.66 -14.67 9.31
CA GLN A 91 12.90 -15.02 10.01
C GLN A 91 13.17 -13.96 11.08
N THR A 92 13.33 -14.39 12.32
CA THR A 92 13.67 -13.52 13.45
C THR A 92 15.07 -13.86 13.94
N LEU A 93 15.91 -12.84 14.07
CA LEU A 93 17.27 -12.95 14.57
C LEU A 93 17.41 -12.17 15.88
N TYR A 94 17.92 -12.82 16.91
CA TYR A 94 18.23 -12.23 18.22
C TYR A 94 19.75 -12.11 18.38
N GLU A 95 20.27 -10.88 18.43
CA GLU A 95 21.69 -10.60 18.61
C GLU A 95 21.91 -9.85 19.92
N ARG A 96 22.89 -10.28 20.73
CA ARG A 96 23.26 -9.55 21.96
C ARG A 96 24.21 -8.40 21.61
N ILE A 97 23.95 -7.22 22.16
CA ILE A 97 24.83 -6.05 22.03
C ILE A 97 25.64 -5.92 23.33
N GLU A 98 26.95 -6.08 23.22
CA GLU A 98 27.86 -6.03 24.38
C GLU A 98 28.40 -4.63 24.67
N GLU A 99 28.46 -3.76 23.66
CA GLU A 99 29.11 -2.44 23.72
C GLU A 99 28.15 -1.31 23.29
N MET A 100 27.00 -1.20 23.94
CA MET A 100 26.09 -0.07 23.75
C MET A 100 26.26 0.93 24.89
N GLU A 101 26.40 2.22 24.60
CA GLU A 101 26.46 3.28 25.61
C GLU A 101 25.21 4.16 25.55
N ASN A 102 24.78 4.68 26.70
CA ASN A 102 23.79 5.74 26.74
C ASN A 102 24.42 7.11 26.47
N GLN A 103 23.62 8.17 26.43
CA GLN A 103 24.12 9.55 26.16
C GLN A 103 25.08 10.07 27.23
N ASP A 104 25.12 9.43 28.40
CA ASP A 104 25.98 9.76 29.53
C ASP A 104 27.29 8.93 29.54
N GLY A 105 27.54 8.12 28.52
CA GLY A 105 28.74 7.27 28.40
C GLY A 105 28.71 6.03 29.31
N GLN A 106 27.53 5.63 29.77
CA GLN A 106 27.34 4.45 30.61
C GLN A 106 26.99 3.24 29.73
N LEU A 107 27.75 2.16 29.89
CA LEU A 107 27.49 0.88 29.20
C LEU A 107 26.11 0.31 29.58
N LEU A 108 25.29 0.11 28.56
CA LEU A 108 24.02 -0.60 28.58
C LEU A 108 24.29 -2.09 28.38
N GLN A 109 24.36 -2.82 29.49
CA GLN A 109 24.47 -4.28 29.48
C GLN A 109 23.13 -4.92 29.09
N ASP A 110 23.15 -6.19 28.65
CA ASP A 110 21.95 -6.98 28.34
C ASP A 110 21.01 -6.33 27.31
N MET A 111 21.59 -5.61 26.34
CA MET A 111 20.86 -5.11 25.19
C MET A 111 20.75 -6.17 24.10
N TRP A 112 19.57 -6.26 23.49
CA TRP A 112 19.31 -7.19 22.40
C TRP A 112 18.84 -6.41 21.19
N ARG A 113 19.41 -6.74 20.03
CA ARG A 113 18.89 -6.35 18.73
C ARG A 113 18.03 -7.48 18.20
N ILE A 114 16.79 -7.16 17.88
CA ILE A 114 15.85 -8.11 17.31
C ILE A 114 15.57 -7.66 15.89
N THR A 115 15.90 -8.52 14.92
CA THR A 115 15.66 -8.26 13.50
C THR A 115 14.64 -9.25 12.99
N VAL A 116 13.48 -8.76 12.57
CA VAL A 116 12.42 -9.57 11.92
C VAL A 116 12.48 -9.31 10.43
N THR A 117 12.57 -10.37 9.63
CA THR A 117 12.65 -10.32 8.18
C THR A 117 11.51 -11.11 7.57
N ALA A 118 10.75 -10.48 6.67
CA ALA A 118 9.81 -11.12 5.77
C ALA A 118 10.44 -11.40 4.41
N PHE A 119 10.26 -12.62 3.91
CA PHE A 119 10.58 -13.04 2.55
C PHE A 119 9.27 -13.36 1.82
N TYR A 120 9.10 -12.80 0.63
CA TYR A 120 7.91 -13.04 -0.18
C TYR A 120 8.20 -12.83 -1.66
N VAL A 121 7.44 -13.49 -2.53
CA VAL A 121 7.56 -13.30 -3.98
C VAL A 121 6.67 -12.15 -4.44
N GLN A 122 7.24 -11.29 -5.30
CA GLN A 122 6.53 -10.23 -6.01
C GLN A 122 7.07 -10.15 -7.44
N ASP A 123 6.18 -10.19 -8.43
CA ASP A 123 6.54 -10.12 -9.86
C ASP A 123 7.60 -11.16 -10.29
N GLY A 124 7.60 -12.32 -9.64
CA GLY A 124 8.55 -13.42 -9.88
C GLY A 124 9.92 -13.24 -9.23
N ALA A 125 10.14 -12.14 -8.51
CA ALA A 125 11.35 -11.90 -7.72
C ALA A 125 11.08 -12.10 -6.23
N GLU A 126 12.04 -12.69 -5.53
CA GLU A 126 12.02 -12.74 -4.07
C GLU A 126 12.37 -11.37 -3.50
N ILE A 127 11.51 -10.86 -2.65
CA ILE A 127 11.66 -9.58 -1.95
C ILE A 127 11.90 -9.87 -0.48
N LYS A 128 12.90 -9.17 0.07
CA LYS A 128 13.24 -9.18 1.49
C LYS A 128 12.87 -7.84 2.12
N ARG A 129 12.14 -7.88 3.23
CA ARG A 129 11.85 -6.71 4.07
C ARG A 129 12.17 -6.98 5.51
N SER A 130 12.83 -6.04 6.19
CA SER A 130 13.21 -6.19 7.58
C SER A 130 12.77 -5.03 8.45
N ALA A 131 12.42 -5.35 9.69
CA ALA A 131 12.19 -4.41 10.78
C ALA A 131 13.18 -4.72 11.91
N VAL A 132 13.71 -3.67 12.54
CA VAL A 132 14.69 -3.80 13.61
C VAL A 132 14.18 -3.09 14.84
N THR A 133 14.32 -3.72 16.01
CA THR A 133 14.06 -3.11 17.31
C THR A 133 15.18 -3.46 18.29
N TRP A 134 15.26 -2.70 19.38
CA TRP A 134 16.16 -2.94 20.49
C TRP A 134 15.37 -3.15 21.77
N ARG A 135 15.71 -4.20 22.52
CA ARG A 135 15.02 -4.56 23.77
C ARG A 135 16.02 -4.85 24.88
N TYR A 136 15.73 -4.35 26.07
CA TYR A 136 16.45 -4.75 27.27
C TYR A 136 16.05 -6.16 27.68
N GLY A 137 17.04 -7.03 27.90
CA GLY A 137 16.83 -8.45 28.17
C GLY A 137 15.94 -8.71 29.37
N ARG A 138 16.07 -7.87 30.42
CA ARG A 138 15.34 -8.02 31.69
C ARG A 138 14.04 -7.21 31.78
N LEU A 139 13.55 -6.65 30.67
CA LEU A 139 12.35 -5.81 30.69
C LEU A 139 11.10 -6.54 31.22
N TYR A 140 11.04 -7.86 31.03
CA TYR A 140 9.92 -8.73 31.45
C TYR A 140 10.32 -9.83 32.45
N GLN A 141 11.53 -9.75 33.02
CA GLN A 141 11.95 -10.66 34.08
C GLN A 141 11.50 -10.10 35.45
N PRO A 142 10.79 -10.88 36.28
CA PRO A 142 10.33 -10.45 37.60
C PRO A 142 11.48 -10.24 38.60
#